data_AF-A0A8J7CFQ3-F1
#
_entry.id   AF-A0A8J7CFQ3-F1
#
_cell.length_a   1.000
_cell.length_b   1.000
_cell.length_c   1.000
_cell.angle_alpha   90.00
_cell.angle_beta   90.00
_cell.angle_gamma   90.00
#
_symmetry.space_group_name_H-M   'P 1'
#
loop_
_entity.id
_entity.type
_entity.pdbx_description
1 polymer ?
#
loop_
_entity_poly.entity_id
_entity_poly.type
_entity_poly.pdbx_seq_one_letter_code
_entity_poly.pdbx_strand_id
1 'polypeptide(L)'
;MGNIDKNLSYMEGLVEGLDLDPSTKEGRAIHELIQFNKKMAEEVRDLKLRLTDQEEFIEALDEDLYEVESLLFEYEGDSEEKEFMESDVRNFRGDRKEENEEGDDEGFYEMECPNCDEIILIDAEFMKENDEVELVCPECKETILIHVEDQTFSGEEEKESSPAGRGIRQ
;
A
#
# COMPACT_ATOMS: atom_id res chain seq x y z
N MET A 1 17.38 -8.83 -19.62
CA MET A 1 17.58 -7.44 -20.10
C MET A 1 17.88 -7.35 -21.60
N GLY A 2 18.60 -8.32 -22.18
CA GLY A 2 19.03 -8.23 -23.58
C GLY A 2 17.92 -8.12 -24.63
N ASN A 3 16.64 -8.33 -24.31
CA ASN A 3 15.55 -8.17 -25.27
C ASN A 3 15.14 -6.70 -25.48
N ILE A 4 15.14 -5.87 -24.44
CA ILE A 4 14.73 -4.45 -24.58
C ILE A 4 15.76 -3.71 -25.43
N ASP A 5 17.05 -3.89 -25.13
CA ASP A 5 18.13 -3.24 -25.86
C ASP A 5 18.21 -3.70 -27.32
N LYS A 6 18.05 -5.02 -27.56
CA LYS A 6 17.99 -5.56 -28.91
C LYS A 6 16.79 -5.03 -29.70
N ASN A 7 15.64 -4.91 -29.05
CA ASN A 7 14.43 -4.38 -29.68
C ASN A 7 14.58 -2.90 -29.99
N LEU A 8 15.18 -2.12 -29.09
CA LEU A 8 15.47 -0.70 -29.28
C LEU A 8 16.43 -0.49 -30.46
N SER A 9 17.55 -1.21 -30.50
CA SER A 9 18.50 -1.15 -31.62
C SER A 9 17.89 -1.63 -32.95
N TYR A 10 16.99 -2.61 -32.90
CA TYR A 10 16.23 -3.03 -34.08
C TYR A 10 15.27 -1.93 -34.57
N MET A 11 14.55 -1.27 -33.67
CA MET A 11 13.65 -0.15 -34.02
C MET A 11 14.41 1.04 -34.59
N GLU A 12 15.57 1.37 -34.04
CA GLU A 12 16.46 2.40 -34.59
C GLU A 12 16.88 2.07 -36.02
N GLY A 13 17.37 0.85 -36.25
CA GLY A 13 17.78 0.41 -37.58
C GLY A 13 16.63 0.40 -38.60
N LEU A 14 15.41 0.05 -38.16
CA LEU A 14 14.22 0.15 -39.00
C LEU A 14 13.90 1.61 -39.38
N VAL A 15 13.97 2.53 -38.43
CA VAL A 15 13.65 3.94 -38.67
C VAL A 15 14.71 4.62 -39.53
N GLU A 16 15.99 4.29 -39.34
CA GLU A 16 17.05 4.70 -40.26
C GLU A 16 16.86 4.15 -41.67
N GLY A 17 16.43 2.89 -41.80
CA GLY A 17 16.17 2.24 -43.08
C GLY A 17 14.93 2.75 -43.82
N LEU A 18 14.00 3.41 -43.13
CA LEU A 18 12.82 4.03 -43.72
C LEU A 18 13.09 5.43 -44.30
N ASP A 19 14.29 5.98 -44.07
CA ASP A 19 14.73 7.31 -44.54
C ASP A 19 13.69 8.41 -44.21
N LEU A 20 13.13 8.33 -43.01
CA LEU A 20 12.11 9.27 -42.54
C LEU A 20 12.74 10.64 -42.31
N ASP A 21 12.26 11.65 -43.04
CA ASP A 21 12.73 13.02 -42.86
C ASP A 21 12.30 13.55 -41.47
N PRO A 22 13.26 13.86 -40.57
CA PRO A 22 12.98 14.40 -39.24
C PRO A 22 12.39 15.82 -39.28
N SER A 23 12.25 16.44 -40.46
CA SER A 23 11.55 17.72 -40.64
C SER A 23 10.02 17.55 -40.80
N THR A 24 9.55 16.34 -41.10
CA THR A 24 8.12 16.02 -41.22
C THR A 24 7.47 15.87 -39.84
N LYS A 25 6.13 15.99 -39.76
CA LYS A 25 5.43 15.83 -38.47
C LYS A 25 5.54 14.39 -37.98
N GLU A 26 5.41 13.44 -38.90
CA GLU A 26 5.46 12.01 -38.70
C GLU A 26 6.88 11.57 -38.31
N GLY A 27 7.91 12.04 -39.01
CA GLY A 27 9.31 11.74 -38.71
C GLY A 27 9.75 12.27 -37.34
N ARG A 28 9.33 13.49 -36.97
CA ARG A 28 9.56 14.02 -35.61
C ARG A 28 8.92 13.15 -34.53
N ALA A 29 7.64 12.82 -34.69
CA ALA A 29 6.91 12.03 -33.69
C ALA A 29 7.56 10.65 -33.49
N ILE A 30 7.94 9.97 -34.57
CA ILE A 30 8.61 8.66 -34.50
C ILE A 30 9.98 8.79 -33.83
N HIS A 31 10.75 9.84 -34.14
CA HIS A 31 12.04 10.08 -33.50
C HIS A 31 11.89 10.32 -31.99
N GLU A 32 10.95 11.17 -31.58
CA GLU A 32 10.66 11.41 -30.17
C GLU A 32 10.23 10.14 -29.42
N LEU A 33 9.39 9.30 -30.06
CA LEU A 33 8.99 8.01 -29.49
C LEU A 33 10.20 7.07 -29.28
N ILE A 34 11.12 7.00 -30.25
CA ILE A 34 12.34 6.21 -30.07
C ILE A 34 13.17 6.75 -28.90
N GLN A 35 13.43 8.05 -28.86
CA GLN A 35 14.21 8.67 -27.78
C GLN A 35 13.57 8.44 -26.40
N PHE A 36 12.24 8.54 -26.31
CA PHE A 36 11.51 8.24 -25.09
C PHE A 36 11.70 6.76 -24.68
N ASN A 37 11.57 5.81 -25.61
CA ASN A 37 11.81 4.40 -25.34
C ASN A 37 13.26 4.13 -24.89
N LYS A 38 14.25 4.87 -25.40
CA LYS A 38 15.65 4.75 -24.92
C LYS A 38 15.77 5.14 -23.46
N LYS A 39 15.19 6.29 -23.10
CA LYS A 39 15.18 6.77 -21.71
C LYS A 39 14.47 5.78 -20.80
N MET A 40 13.31 5.25 -21.21
CA MET A 40 12.64 4.19 -20.45
C MET A 40 13.52 2.96 -20.27
N ALA A 41 14.24 2.52 -21.31
CA ALA A 41 15.16 1.40 -21.20
C ALA A 41 16.33 1.68 -20.24
N GLU A 42 16.84 2.91 -20.20
CA GLU A 42 17.86 3.35 -19.25
C GLU A 42 17.34 3.36 -17.80
N GLU A 43 16.20 4.01 -17.55
CA GLU A 43 15.57 4.05 -16.23
C GLU A 43 15.23 2.65 -15.70
N VAL A 44 14.72 1.76 -16.56
CA VAL A 44 14.45 0.36 -16.19
C VAL A 44 15.74 -0.39 -15.86
N ARG A 45 16.88 -0.07 -16.49
CA ARG A 45 18.16 -0.69 -16.10
C ARG A 45 18.62 -0.19 -14.75
N ASP A 46 18.56 1.11 -14.51
CA ASP A 46 18.94 1.71 -13.22
C ASP A 46 18.12 1.11 -12.07
N LEU A 47 16.79 1.01 -12.26
CA LEU A 47 15.91 0.38 -11.27
C LEU A 47 16.31 -1.05 -10.94
N LYS A 48 16.75 -1.84 -11.92
CA LYS A 48 17.19 -3.22 -11.64
C LYS A 48 18.51 -3.29 -10.90
N LEU A 49 19.46 -2.40 -11.20
CA LEU A 49 20.71 -2.34 -10.45
C LEU A 49 20.41 -2.04 -8.98
N ARG A 50 19.57 -1.03 -8.73
CA ARG A 50 19.12 -0.70 -7.38
C ARG A 50 18.38 -1.83 -6.69
N LEU A 51 17.56 -2.59 -7.43
CA LEU A 51 16.88 -3.77 -6.88
C LEU A 51 17.89 -4.85 -6.48
N THR A 52 18.89 -5.14 -7.32
CA THR A 52 19.95 -6.08 -6.99
C THR A 52 20.73 -5.64 -5.76
N ASP A 53 21.08 -4.36 -5.65
CA ASP A 53 21.74 -3.82 -4.45
C ASP A 53 20.87 -3.99 -3.19
N GLN A 54 19.55 -3.85 -3.32
CA GLN A 54 18.61 -4.08 -2.22
C GLN A 54 18.47 -5.56 -1.85
N GLU A 55 18.49 -6.46 -2.83
CA GLU A 55 18.50 -7.92 -2.60
C GLU A 55 19.73 -8.31 -1.77
N GLU A 56 20.92 -7.82 -2.15
CA GLU A 56 22.16 -8.04 -1.39
C GLU A 56 22.08 -7.46 0.03
N PHE A 57 21.48 -6.29 0.20
CA PHE A 57 21.28 -5.69 1.52
C PHE A 57 20.32 -6.51 2.41
N ILE A 58 19.25 -7.06 1.83
CA ILE A 58 18.32 -7.93 2.57
C ILE A 58 19.01 -9.22 3.00
N GLU A 59 19.83 -9.82 2.13
CA GLU A 59 20.62 -11.01 2.49
C GLU A 59 21.58 -10.71 3.65
N ALA A 60 22.23 -9.54 3.67
CA ALA A 60 23.07 -9.13 4.79
C ALA A 60 22.27 -8.94 6.10
N LEU A 61 21.08 -8.33 6.02
CA LEU A 61 20.21 -8.19 7.20
C LEU A 61 19.72 -9.54 7.74
N ASP A 62 19.44 -10.51 6.86
CA ASP A 62 19.05 -11.85 7.26
C ASP A 62 20.19 -12.56 8.01
N GLU A 63 21.44 -12.42 7.54
CA GLU A 63 22.63 -12.93 8.23
C GLU A 63 22.82 -12.27 9.61
N ASP A 64 22.69 -10.94 9.71
CA ASP A 64 22.78 -10.20 10.97
C ASP A 64 21.68 -10.64 11.96
N LEU A 65 20.44 -10.82 11.50
CA LEU A 65 19.34 -11.30 12.33
C LEU A 65 19.56 -12.73 12.79
N TYR A 66 20.10 -13.59 11.93
CA TYR A 66 20.44 -14.97 12.29
C TYR A 66 21.47 -15.03 13.43
N GLU A 67 22.47 -14.15 13.43
CA GLU A 67 23.43 -14.05 14.54
C GLU A 67 22.74 -13.66 15.86
N VAL A 68 21.83 -12.68 15.82
CA VAL A 68 21.06 -12.25 16.99
C VAL A 68 20.15 -13.36 17.51
N GLU A 69 19.43 -14.05 16.62
CA GLU A 69 18.57 -15.18 16.96
C GLU A 69 19.38 -16.30 17.61
N SER A 70 20.52 -16.64 17.01
CA SER A 70 21.42 -17.66 17.53
C SER A 70 21.89 -17.30 18.94
N LEU A 71 22.31 -16.05 19.17
CA LEU A 71 22.69 -15.59 20.52
C LEU A 71 21.52 -15.63 21.52
N LEU A 72 20.30 -15.30 21.09
CA LEU A 72 19.13 -15.34 21.99
C LEU A 72 18.76 -16.78 22.36
N PHE A 73 18.73 -17.70 21.38
CA PHE A 73 18.29 -19.07 21.56
C PHE A 73 19.39 -20.00 22.11
N GLU A 74 20.67 -19.71 21.91
CA GLU A 74 21.78 -20.46 22.51
C GLU A 74 21.83 -20.31 24.04
N TYR A 75 21.38 -19.17 24.59
CA TYR A 75 21.23 -19.01 26.05
C TYR A 75 20.06 -19.83 26.64
N GLU A 76 19.13 -20.33 25.82
CA GLU A 76 18.05 -21.23 26.23
C GLU A 76 18.44 -22.73 26.12
N GLY A 77 19.69 -23.00 25.73
CA GLY A 77 20.19 -24.31 25.32
C GLY A 77 20.96 -25.12 26.36
N ASP A 78 21.28 -24.60 27.54
CA ASP A 78 21.95 -25.38 28.60
C ASP A 78 21.75 -24.80 30.01
N SER A 79 20.54 -24.88 30.54
CA SER A 79 20.31 -25.02 31.98
C SER A 79 18.84 -25.30 32.26
N GLU A 80 18.60 -25.99 33.37
CA GLU A 80 17.34 -26.50 33.89
C GLU A 80 16.33 -25.40 34.32
N GLU A 81 16.33 -24.24 33.66
CA GLU A 81 15.56 -23.04 34.00
C GLU A 81 14.37 -22.77 33.04
N LYS A 82 13.88 -23.80 32.35
CA LYS A 82 12.70 -23.72 31.46
C LYS A 82 11.36 -23.56 32.19
N GLU A 83 11.33 -23.64 33.53
CA GLU A 83 10.08 -23.52 34.29
C GLU A 83 9.68 -22.08 34.65
N PHE A 84 10.56 -21.08 34.48
CA PHE A 84 10.24 -19.69 34.89
C PHE A 84 9.61 -18.84 33.76
N MET A 85 9.85 -19.17 32.48
CA MET A 85 9.28 -18.40 31.36
C MET A 85 7.96 -18.98 30.81
N GLU A 86 7.56 -20.19 31.20
CA GLU A 86 6.22 -20.71 30.86
C GLU A 86 5.08 -20.02 31.64
N SER A 87 5.37 -19.32 32.75
CA SER A 87 4.34 -18.60 33.50
C SER A 87 3.96 -17.25 32.90
N ASP A 88 4.86 -16.58 32.17
CA ASP A 88 4.58 -15.26 31.58
C ASP A 88 4.11 -15.32 30.12
N VAL A 89 4.39 -16.40 29.38
CA VAL A 89 3.83 -16.59 28.02
C VAL A 89 2.34 -17.00 28.05
N ARG A 90 1.85 -17.54 29.18
CA ARG A 90 0.39 -17.77 29.36
C ARG A 90 -0.40 -16.50 29.66
N ASN A 91 0.25 -15.37 29.93
CA ASN A 91 -0.43 -14.08 30.12
C ASN A 91 -0.60 -13.25 28.84
N PHE A 92 0.04 -13.62 27.72
CA PHE A 92 -0.20 -12.94 26.43
C PHE A 92 -1.42 -13.48 25.66
N ARG A 93 -1.92 -14.65 26.03
CA ARG A 93 -3.29 -15.08 25.74
C ARG A 93 -4.16 -14.71 26.93
N GLY A 94 -4.25 -13.42 27.20
CA GLY A 94 -5.13 -12.89 28.21
C GLY A 94 -6.52 -13.47 28.02
N ASP A 95 -7.05 -14.04 29.10
CA ASP A 95 -8.48 -14.10 29.37
C ASP A 95 -9.09 -12.73 29.03
N ARG A 96 -9.53 -12.55 27.79
CA ARG A 96 -10.43 -11.47 27.44
C ARG A 96 -11.76 -11.90 28.03
N LYS A 97 -11.93 -11.62 29.32
CA LYS A 97 -13.23 -11.55 29.94
C LYS A 97 -14.13 -10.75 29.01
N GLU A 98 -15.25 -11.36 28.66
CA GLU A 98 -16.44 -10.67 28.19
C GLU A 98 -16.96 -9.80 29.36
N GLU A 99 -16.25 -8.71 29.67
CA GLU A 99 -16.83 -7.58 30.40
C GLU A 99 -17.36 -6.66 29.31
N ASN A 100 -18.59 -6.99 28.92
CA ASN A 100 -19.49 -6.16 28.16
C ASN A 100 -19.85 -4.97 29.07
N GLU A 101 -19.10 -3.88 28.97
CA GLU A 101 -19.46 -2.57 29.54
C GLU A 101 -19.28 -1.50 28.46
N GLU A 102 -20.38 -1.30 27.72
CA GLU A 102 -20.90 0.00 27.28
C GLU A 102 -19.93 0.99 26.60
N GLY A 103 -19.99 1.01 25.26
CA GLY A 103 -19.66 2.17 24.43
C GLY A 103 -18.18 2.29 24.07
N ASP A 104 -17.74 1.57 23.02
CA ASP A 104 -16.41 1.77 22.40
C ASP A 104 -16.45 3.03 21.53
N ASP A 105 -16.68 4.14 22.22
CA ASP A 105 -16.93 5.46 21.69
C ASP A 105 -15.64 6.26 21.45
N GLU A 106 -14.48 5.63 21.68
CA GLU A 106 -13.11 6.17 21.66
C GLU A 106 -12.22 5.51 20.55
N GLY A 107 -12.80 5.20 19.38
CA GLY A 107 -12.12 4.54 18.26
C GLY A 107 -11.87 5.42 17.02
N PHE A 108 -11.29 4.84 15.95
CA PHE A 108 -11.20 5.47 14.62
C PHE A 108 -12.10 4.71 13.61
N TYR A 109 -12.78 5.43 12.72
CA TYR A 109 -13.44 4.89 11.54
C TYR A 109 -12.48 4.86 10.34
N GLU A 110 -12.38 3.71 9.68
CA GLU A 110 -11.59 3.56 8.46
C GLU A 110 -12.49 3.68 7.22
N MET A 111 -12.09 4.49 6.25
CA MET A 111 -12.77 4.57 4.95
C MET A 111 -11.79 4.69 3.79
N GLU A 112 -12.17 4.16 2.63
CA GLU A 112 -11.40 4.31 1.39
C GLU A 112 -11.78 5.61 0.67
N CYS A 113 -10.78 6.38 0.24
CA CYS A 113 -11.01 7.60 -0.52
C CYS A 113 -11.59 7.28 -1.91
N PRO A 114 -12.75 7.85 -2.30
CA PRO A 114 -13.39 7.54 -3.59
C PRO A 114 -12.62 8.06 -4.83
N ASN A 115 -11.58 8.87 -4.62
CA ASN A 115 -10.80 9.49 -5.70
C ASN A 115 -9.41 8.86 -5.90
N CYS A 116 -8.81 8.28 -4.85
CA CYS A 116 -7.46 7.74 -4.92
C CYS A 116 -7.27 6.37 -4.24
N ASP A 117 -8.35 5.78 -3.72
CA ASP A 117 -8.38 4.47 -3.05
C ASP A 117 -7.47 4.35 -1.81
N GLU A 118 -7.00 5.47 -1.26
CA GLU A 118 -6.21 5.51 -0.03
C GLU A 118 -7.09 5.38 1.22
N ILE A 119 -6.59 4.70 2.26
CA ILE A 119 -7.32 4.49 3.52
C ILE A 119 -7.19 5.74 4.40
N ILE A 120 -8.32 6.33 4.77
CA ILE A 120 -8.44 7.49 5.64
C ILE A 120 -8.96 7.03 7.00
N LEU A 121 -8.26 7.45 8.07
CA LEU A 121 -8.65 7.21 9.46
C LEU A 121 -9.33 8.47 10.02
N ILE A 122 -10.52 8.30 10.60
CA ILE A 122 -11.36 9.39 11.10
C ILE A 122 -11.66 9.15 12.56
N ASP A 123 -11.47 10.15 13.41
CA ASP A 123 -11.76 10.04 14.83
C ASP A 123 -13.26 9.84 15.08
N ALA A 124 -13.63 8.87 15.92
CA ALA A 124 -15.03 8.58 16.24
C ALA A 124 -15.69 9.70 17.04
N GLU A 125 -14.93 10.53 17.78
CA GLU A 125 -15.46 11.72 18.44
C GLU A 125 -15.91 12.77 17.40
N PHE A 126 -15.16 12.92 16.30
CA PHE A 126 -15.44 13.92 15.26
C PHE A 126 -16.73 13.62 14.48
N MET A 127 -17.08 12.34 14.33
CA MET A 127 -18.29 11.87 13.66
C MET A 127 -19.57 12.00 14.52
N LYS A 128 -19.44 12.15 15.83
CA LYS A 128 -20.60 12.26 16.75
C LYS A 128 -21.07 13.69 16.94
N GLU A 129 -20.16 14.65 16.80
CA GLU A 129 -20.49 16.05 17.03
C GLU A 129 -21.19 16.70 15.82
N ASN A 130 -21.10 16.10 14.63
CA ASN A 130 -21.55 16.72 13.39
C ASN A 130 -22.34 15.73 12.52
N ASP A 131 -23.57 16.11 12.17
CA ASP A 131 -24.44 15.35 11.24
C ASP A 131 -23.88 15.33 9.80
N GLU A 132 -23.03 16.30 9.46
CA GLU A 132 -22.33 16.43 8.18
C GLU A 132 -20.84 16.70 8.42
N VAL A 133 -19.98 15.82 7.92
CA VAL A 133 -18.53 15.86 8.15
C VAL A 133 -17.82 16.10 6.81
N GLU A 134 -17.15 17.26 6.72
CA GLU A 134 -16.25 17.60 5.61
C GLU A 134 -14.83 17.12 5.93
N LEU A 135 -14.31 16.20 5.13
CA LEU A 135 -12.96 15.67 5.25
C LEU A 135 -12.14 15.97 4.00
N VAL A 136 -10.87 16.30 4.18
CA VAL A 136 -9.93 16.49 3.07
C VAL A 136 -9.01 15.29 3.02
N CYS A 137 -8.99 14.58 1.89
CA CYS A 137 -8.06 13.47 1.72
C CYS A 137 -6.60 13.98 1.77
N PRO A 138 -5.71 13.37 2.59
CA PRO A 138 -4.32 13.81 2.69
C PRO A 138 -3.53 13.60 1.38
N GLU A 139 -3.91 12.58 0.60
CA GLU A 139 -3.19 12.18 -0.61
C GLU A 139 -3.65 12.98 -1.84
N CYS A 140 -4.95 12.97 -2.15
CA CYS A 140 -5.48 13.64 -3.36
C CYS A 140 -6.04 15.05 -3.13
N LYS A 141 -6.16 15.50 -1.87
CA LYS A 141 -6.71 16.81 -1.47
C LYS A 141 -8.15 17.07 -1.89
N GLU A 142 -8.87 16.03 -2.27
CA GLU A 142 -10.30 16.12 -2.59
C GLU A 142 -11.11 16.22 -1.29
N THR A 143 -12.17 17.03 -1.31
CA THR A 143 -13.12 17.18 -0.21
C THR A 143 -14.19 16.10 -0.27
N ILE A 144 -14.32 15.33 0.79
CA ILE A 144 -15.28 14.24 0.98
C ILE A 144 -16.35 14.72 1.96
N LEU A 145 -17.62 14.56 1.59
CA LEU A 145 -18.77 14.87 2.43
C LEU A 145 -19.36 13.56 2.95
N ILE A 146 -19.48 13.44 4.27
CA ILE A 146 -20.06 12.28 4.94
C ILE A 146 -21.31 12.75 5.70
N HIS A 147 -22.43 12.07 5.45
CA HIS A 147 -23.67 12.24 6.22
C HIS A 147 -23.79 11.09 7.22
N VAL A 148 -23.87 11.43 8.50
CA VAL A 148 -24.05 10.44 9.56
C VAL A 148 -25.55 10.29 9.81
N GLU A 149 -26.18 9.29 9.21
CA GLU A 149 -27.55 8.92 9.54
C GLU A 149 -27.54 7.99 10.76
N ASP A 150 -28.09 8.47 11.89
CA ASP A 150 -28.36 7.63 13.06
C ASP A 150 -29.24 6.44 12.65
N GLN A 151 -28.63 5.27 12.48
CA GLN A 151 -29.36 4.05 12.16
C GLN A 151 -30.10 3.53 13.40
N THR A 152 -31.23 4.16 13.76
CA THR A 152 -32.29 3.43 14.47
C THR A 152 -32.91 2.43 13.48
N PHE A 153 -32.59 1.16 13.66
CA PHE A 153 -33.18 0.06 12.91
C PHE A 153 -34.70 -0.01 13.15
N SER A 154 -35.48 0.58 12.24
CA SER A 154 -36.86 0.17 11.97
C SER A 154 -37.02 0.03 10.46
N GLY A 155 -37.02 -1.22 10.00
CA GLY A 155 -37.14 -1.54 8.59
C GLY A 155 -38.49 -1.12 8.01
N GLU A 156 -38.44 -0.53 6.82
CA GLU A 156 -39.43 -0.65 5.76
C GLU A 156 -38.74 -0.27 4.45
N GLU A 157 -38.82 -1.17 3.46
CA GLU A 157 -38.30 -0.96 2.11
C GLU A 157 -39.12 0.13 1.39
N GLU A 158 -38.46 1.06 0.67
CA GLU A 158 -38.81 1.40 -0.72
C GLU A 158 -37.71 2.27 -1.39
N LYS A 159 -37.63 2.11 -2.72
CA LYS A 159 -36.50 2.39 -3.63
C LYS A 159 -36.38 3.88 -4.02
N GLU A 160 -35.16 4.38 -4.27
CA GLU A 160 -34.61 4.69 -5.61
C GLU A 160 -33.33 5.56 -5.61
N SER A 161 -32.34 5.08 -6.37
CA SER A 161 -31.30 5.79 -7.13
C SER A 161 -29.96 6.24 -6.50
N SER A 162 -28.90 5.61 -7.03
CA SER A 162 -27.52 6.11 -7.26
C SER A 162 -26.40 5.59 -6.35
N PRO A 163 -25.17 5.43 -6.90
CA PRO A 163 -24.27 4.35 -6.52
C PRO A 163 -23.07 4.85 -5.73
N ALA A 164 -22.87 4.39 -4.50
CA ALA A 164 -21.55 4.19 -3.87
C ALA A 164 -21.74 3.82 -2.40
N GLY A 165 -20.79 3.05 -1.86
CA GLY A 165 -20.74 2.69 -0.45
C GLY A 165 -21.00 1.21 -0.23
N ARG A 166 -19.99 0.37 -0.49
CA ARG A 166 -19.97 -0.97 0.09
C ARG A 166 -19.72 -0.81 1.59
N GLY A 167 -20.50 -1.56 2.37
CA GLY A 167 -20.69 -1.34 3.79
C GLY A 167 -19.41 -1.29 4.63
N ILE A 168 -19.46 -0.39 5.61
CA ILE A 168 -18.52 -0.24 6.71
C ILE A 168 -18.62 -1.50 7.57
N ARG A 169 -17.49 -2.13 7.86
CA ARG A 169 -17.40 -3.22 8.85
C ARG A 169 -16.80 -2.65 10.12
N GLN A 170 -17.47 -2.91 11.23
CA GLN A 170 -16.93 -2.76 12.58
C GLN A 170 -15.79 -3.74 12.82
#